data_AF-A0A6G5QNM0-F1
#
_entry.id   AF-A0A6G5QNM0-F1
#
_cell.length_a   1.000
_cell.length_b   1.000
_cell.length_c   1.000
_cell.angle_alpha   90.00
_cell.angle_beta   90.00
_cell.angle_gamma   90.00
#
_symmetry.space_group_name_H-M   'P 1'
#
loop_
_entity.id
_entity.type
_entity.pdbx_description
1 polymer ?
#
loop_
_entity_poly.entity_id
_entity_poly.type
_entity_poly.pdbx_seq_one_letter_code
_entity_poly.pdbx_strand_id
1 'polypeptide(L)'
;MRYQFIEKPVGKIFSRRDFLKVSGVLTSIIAISGYAITDIIKRRKSYIAMRQEGLYKDDKRCQDKKLIGSHQNPSCAQCYADLNTEPMGEVAEKLLHTSAYFDRKNLILKGASHA
;
A
#
# COMPACT_ATOMS: atom_id res chain seq x y z
N MET A 1 -42.39 -54.43 -14.76
CA MET A 1 -40.97 -54.44 -15.20
C MET A 1 -40.13 -53.84 -14.09
N ARG A 2 -39.14 -54.57 -13.56
CA ARG A 2 -38.21 -54.03 -12.56
C ARG A 2 -37.14 -53.22 -13.28
N TYR A 3 -37.01 -51.95 -12.96
CA TYR A 3 -35.95 -51.09 -13.48
C TYR A 3 -34.60 -51.59 -12.96
N GLN A 4 -33.71 -52.00 -13.87
CA GLN A 4 -32.35 -52.41 -13.56
C GLN A 4 -31.44 -51.20 -13.77
N PHE A 5 -30.94 -50.63 -12.68
CA PHE A 5 -30.00 -49.52 -12.74
C PHE A 5 -28.67 -50.03 -13.30
N ILE A 6 -28.35 -49.63 -14.54
CA ILE A 6 -27.06 -49.90 -15.17
C ILE A 6 -26.14 -48.74 -14.78
N GLU A 7 -25.21 -48.99 -13.87
CA GLU A 7 -24.18 -48.01 -13.53
C GLU A 7 -23.38 -47.66 -14.79
N LYS A 8 -23.28 -46.36 -15.08
CA LYS A 8 -22.33 -45.89 -16.10
C LYS A 8 -20.93 -46.34 -15.68
N PRO A 9 -20.10 -46.87 -16.60
CA PRO A 9 -18.81 -47.45 -16.25
C PRO A 9 -17.75 -46.35 -15.97
N VAL A 10 -18.00 -45.52 -14.97
CA VAL A 10 -17.13 -44.40 -14.58
C VAL A 10 -15.75 -44.92 -14.16
N GLY A 11 -15.69 -46.07 -13.50
CA GLY A 11 -14.43 -46.72 -13.11
C GLY A 11 -13.58 -47.26 -14.26
N LYS A 12 -14.12 -47.43 -15.48
CA LYS A 12 -13.34 -47.76 -16.69
C LYS A 12 -12.82 -46.52 -17.42
N ILE A 13 -13.46 -45.37 -17.19
CA ILE A 13 -13.12 -44.09 -17.83
C ILE A 13 -12.14 -43.29 -16.97
N PHE A 14 -12.18 -43.46 -15.64
CA PHE A 14 -11.37 -42.68 -14.70
C PHE A 14 -10.86 -43.55 -13.54
N SER A 15 -9.58 -43.92 -13.58
CA SER A 15 -8.95 -44.69 -12.51
C SER A 15 -8.58 -43.80 -11.31
N ARG A 16 -8.43 -44.39 -10.12
CA ARG A 16 -7.91 -43.70 -8.93
C ARG A 16 -6.55 -43.03 -9.19
N ARG A 17 -5.71 -43.67 -10.02
CA ARG A 17 -4.41 -43.13 -10.43
C ARG A 17 -4.56 -41.94 -11.39
N ASP A 18 -5.57 -41.95 -12.25
CA ASP A 18 -5.84 -40.85 -13.18
C ASP A 18 -6.43 -39.65 -12.45
N PHE A 19 -7.27 -39.88 -11.43
CA PHE A 19 -7.73 -38.83 -10.52
C PHE A 19 -6.56 -38.14 -9.79
N LEU A 20 -5.59 -38.91 -9.28
CA LEU A 20 -4.40 -38.35 -8.64
C LEU A 20 -3.52 -37.56 -9.62
N LYS A 21 -3.40 -38.01 -10.87
CA LYS A 21 -2.66 -37.26 -11.92
C LYS A 21 -3.36 -35.94 -12.24
N VAL A 22 -4.67 -35.96 -12.49
CA VAL A 22 -5.43 -34.75 -12.86
C VAL A 22 -5.46 -33.74 -11.71
N SER A 23 -5.70 -34.19 -10.48
CA SER A 23 -5.66 -33.29 -9.31
C SER A 23 -4.26 -32.76 -9.03
N GLY A 24 -3.21 -33.56 -9.21
CA GLY A 24 -1.81 -33.12 -9.13
C GLY A 24 -1.45 -32.07 -10.18
N VAL A 25 -1.92 -32.24 -11.42
CA VAL A 25 -1.74 -31.24 -12.50
C VAL A 25 -2.53 -29.97 -12.20
N LEU A 26 -3.77 -30.08 -11.72
CA LEU A 26 -4.60 -28.92 -11.41
C LEU A 26 -4.01 -28.07 -10.28
N THR A 27 -3.57 -28.72 -9.20
CA THR A 27 -2.95 -28.04 -8.05
C THR A 27 -1.63 -27.38 -8.41
N SER A 28 -0.81 -28.01 -9.24
CA SER A 28 0.45 -27.42 -9.72
C SER A 28 0.22 -26.20 -10.62
N ILE A 29 -0.75 -26.24 -11.53
CA ILE A 29 -1.12 -25.07 -12.35
C ILE A 29 -1.59 -23.89 -11.47
N ILE A 30 -2.44 -24.16 -10.48
CA ILE A 30 -2.92 -23.13 -9.54
C ILE A 30 -1.75 -22.55 -8.73
N ALA A 31 -0.83 -23.39 -8.26
CA ALA A 31 0.33 -22.93 -7.50
C ALA A 31 1.26 -22.04 -8.35
N ILE A 32 1.58 -22.46 -9.58
CA ILE A 32 2.45 -21.72 -10.50
C ILE A 32 1.81 -20.39 -10.90
N SER A 33 0.53 -20.39 -11.24
CA SER A 33 -0.21 -19.16 -11.60
C SER A 33 -0.30 -18.20 -10.42
N GLY A 34 -0.57 -18.69 -9.20
CA GLY A 34 -0.56 -17.89 -7.98
C GLY A 34 0.81 -17.26 -7.71
N TYR A 35 1.89 -18.02 -7.87
CA TYR A 35 3.26 -17.51 -7.73
C TYR A 35 3.56 -16.39 -8.75
N ALA A 36 3.23 -16.58 -10.02
CA ALA A 36 3.48 -15.58 -11.06
C ALA A 36 2.71 -14.28 -10.81
N ILE A 37 1.44 -14.36 -10.38
CA ILE A 37 0.62 -13.18 -10.06
C ILE A 37 1.23 -12.42 -8.88
N THR A 38 1.65 -13.12 -7.83
CA THR A 38 2.27 -12.45 -6.67
C THR A 38 3.61 -11.79 -7.02
N ASP A 39 4.43 -12.41 -7.89
CA ASP A 39 5.67 -11.80 -8.36
C ASP A 39 5.42 -10.51 -9.16
N ILE A 40 4.44 -10.50 -10.05
CA ILE A 40 4.06 -9.30 -10.82
C ILE A 40 3.58 -8.17 -9.89
N ILE A 41 2.73 -8.49 -8.91
CA ILE A 41 2.22 -7.50 -7.94
C ILE A 41 3.37 -6.94 -7.09
N LYS A 42 4.26 -7.80 -6.60
CA LYS A 42 5.44 -7.37 -5.82
C LYS A 42 6.36 -6.49 -6.66
N ARG A 43 6.64 -6.86 -7.92
CA ARG A 43 7.45 -6.06 -8.85
C ARG A 43 6.85 -4.68 -9.11
N ARG A 44 5.53 -4.59 -9.32
CA ARG A 44 4.84 -3.30 -9.56
C ARG A 44 5.03 -2.31 -8.41
N LYS A 45 5.05 -2.79 -7.16
CA LYS A 45 5.21 -1.94 -5.96
C LYS A 45 6.64 -1.89 -5.43
N SER A 46 7.57 -2.65 -6.01
CA SER A 46 8.94 -2.81 -5.51
C SER A 46 9.67 -1.47 -5.34
N TYR A 47 9.61 -0.59 -6.35
CA TYR A 47 10.27 0.71 -6.28
C TYR A 47 9.71 1.63 -5.20
N ILE A 48 8.39 1.59 -4.96
CA ILE A 48 7.76 2.38 -3.89
C ILE A 48 8.20 1.82 -2.53
N ALA A 49 8.18 0.50 -2.37
CA ALA A 49 8.62 -0.15 -1.14
C ALA A 49 10.11 0.12 -0.84
N MET A 50 10.98 0.09 -1.86
CA MET A 50 12.40 0.43 -1.69
C MET A 50 12.62 1.88 -1.27
N ARG A 51 11.83 2.84 -1.82
CA ARG A 51 11.88 4.25 -1.40
C ARG A 51 11.44 4.42 0.05
N GLN A 52 10.36 3.74 0.45
CA GLN A 52 9.89 3.73 1.84
C GLN A 52 10.94 3.13 2.77
N GLU A 53 11.57 2.01 2.39
CA GLU A 53 12.62 1.38 3.17
C GLU A 53 13.84 2.30 3.35
N GLY A 54 14.24 3.02 2.29
CA GLY A 54 15.28 4.04 2.38
C GLY A 54 14.94 5.14 3.39
N LEU A 55 13.72 5.68 3.31
CA LEU A 55 13.24 6.71 4.24
C LEU A 55 13.26 6.22 5.70
N TYR A 56 12.82 4.98 5.95
CA TYR A 56 12.85 4.41 7.31
C TYR A 56 14.26 4.08 7.81
N LYS A 57 15.22 3.82 6.93
CA LYS A 57 16.63 3.69 7.32
C LYS A 57 17.19 5.02 7.81
N ASP A 58 16.84 6.12 7.15
CA ASP A 58 17.25 7.45 7.59
C ASP A 58 16.53 7.87 8.89
N ASP A 59 15.25 7.54 9.03
CA ASP A 59 14.52 7.75 10.29
C ASP A 59 15.20 7.01 11.46
N LYS A 60 15.62 5.75 11.28
CA LYS A 60 16.39 5.02 12.31
C LYS A 60 17.67 5.74 12.72
N ARG A 61 18.39 6.33 11.76
CA ARG A 61 19.59 7.14 12.07
C ARG A 61 19.25 8.38 12.90
N CYS A 62 18.09 9.00 12.66
CA CYS A 62 17.58 10.10 13.49
C CYS A 62 17.19 9.61 14.89
N GLN A 63 16.60 8.42 15.00
CA GLN A 63 16.27 7.80 16.29
C GLN A 63 17.51 7.51 17.13
N ASP A 64 18.57 6.98 16.53
CA ASP A 64 19.86 6.74 17.20
C ASP A 64 20.45 8.04 17.77
N LYS A 65 20.19 9.17 17.10
CA LYS A 65 20.60 10.52 17.52
C LYS A 65 19.61 11.20 18.47
N LYS A 66 18.55 10.52 18.90
CA LYS A 66 17.47 11.07 19.73
C LYS A 66 16.76 12.28 19.11
N LEU A 67 16.68 12.34 17.78
CA LEU A 67 15.96 13.35 16.99
C LEU A 67 14.69 12.73 16.41
N ILE A 68 13.86 12.15 17.27
CA ILE A 68 12.67 11.39 16.86
C ILE A 68 11.47 12.34 16.65
N GLY A 69 11.41 13.40 17.44
CA GLY A 69 10.35 14.40 17.37
C GLY A 69 10.83 15.73 16.82
N SER A 70 9.99 16.42 16.04
CA SER A 70 10.31 17.75 15.50
C SER A 70 10.62 18.78 16.59
N HIS A 71 10.04 18.66 17.79
CA HIS A 71 10.32 19.52 18.95
C HIS A 71 11.71 19.27 19.56
N GLN A 72 12.35 18.14 19.25
CA GLN A 72 13.71 17.82 19.70
C GLN A 72 14.77 18.40 18.75
N ASN A 73 14.35 18.94 17.59
CA ASN A 73 15.27 19.55 16.64
C ASN A 73 15.76 20.92 17.16
N PRO A 74 17.07 21.09 17.43
CA PRO A 74 17.62 22.32 17.98
C PRO A 74 17.41 23.52 17.05
N SER A 75 17.44 23.30 15.72
CA SER A 75 17.20 24.38 14.75
C SER A 75 15.75 24.87 14.81
N CYS A 76 14.79 23.97 15.03
CA CYS A 76 13.38 24.35 15.18
C CYS A 76 13.19 25.21 16.43
N ALA A 77 13.76 24.79 17.56
CA ALA A 77 13.70 25.54 18.82
C ALA A 77 14.36 26.92 18.70
N GLN A 78 15.50 27.02 18.00
CA GLN A 78 16.17 28.29 17.71
C GLN A 78 15.29 29.22 16.88
N CYS A 79 14.63 28.74 15.83
CA CYS A 79 13.75 29.59 15.03
C CYS A 79 12.62 30.23 15.86
N TYR A 80 12.01 29.48 16.77
CA TYR A 80 10.98 30.01 17.66
C TYR A 80 11.54 31.00 18.68
N ALA A 81 12.74 30.74 19.22
CA ALA A 81 13.42 31.65 20.15
C ALA A 81 13.82 32.97 19.47
N ASP A 82 14.40 32.91 18.25
CA ASP A 82 14.86 34.07 17.50
C ASP A 82 13.69 34.96 17.05
N LEU A 83 12.56 34.35 16.69
CA LEU A 83 11.33 35.06 16.35
C LEU A 83 10.51 35.50 17.56
N ASN A 84 10.98 35.17 18.77
CA ASN A 84 10.29 35.41 20.05
C ASN A 84 8.80 35.04 19.97
N THR A 85 8.53 33.82 19.50
CA THR A 85 7.17 33.35 19.28
C THR A 85 6.99 31.91 19.75
N GLU A 86 5.74 31.52 19.94
CA GLU A 86 5.35 30.18 20.35
C GLU A 86 4.53 29.51 19.23
N PRO A 87 4.40 28.17 19.23
CA PRO A 87 3.43 27.50 18.36
C PRO A 87 2.04 28.13 18.54
N MET A 88 1.36 28.45 17.44
CA MET A 88 0.07 29.18 17.42
C MET A 88 0.12 30.64 17.92
N GLY A 89 1.30 31.23 18.13
CA GLY A 89 1.44 32.66 18.41
C GLY A 89 1.08 33.53 17.20
N GLU A 90 0.87 34.84 17.42
CA GLU A 90 0.46 35.77 16.37
C GLU A 90 1.44 35.81 15.17
N VAL A 91 2.75 35.79 15.46
CA VAL A 91 3.80 35.78 14.43
C VAL A 91 3.78 34.45 13.68
N ALA A 92 3.63 33.32 14.38
CA ALA A 92 3.52 32.00 13.77
C ALA A 92 2.24 31.88 12.91
N GLU A 93 1.11 32.45 13.33
CA GLU A 93 -0.14 32.50 12.56
C GLU A 93 0.04 33.23 11.25
N LYS A 94 0.68 34.40 11.28
CA LYS A 94 0.90 35.23 10.08
C LYS A 94 1.87 34.60 9.09
N LEU A 95 2.85 33.84 9.56
CA LEU A 95 3.92 33.29 8.71
C LEU A 95 3.70 31.83 8.29
N LEU A 96 3.16 31.00 9.19
CA LEU A 96 3.09 29.54 9.02
C LEU A 96 1.67 29.03 8.76
N HIS A 97 0.64 29.81 9.13
CA HIS A 97 -0.75 29.46 8.84
C HIS A 97 -1.26 30.17 7.60
N THR A 98 -2.31 29.60 7.00
CA THR A 98 -3.01 30.19 5.85
C THR A 98 -4.46 30.41 6.20
N SER A 99 -4.99 31.57 5.85
CA SER A 99 -6.39 31.94 6.03
C SER A 99 -7.29 31.39 4.91
N ALA A 100 -6.69 30.92 3.82
CA ALA A 100 -7.39 30.66 2.57
C ALA A 100 -7.46 29.16 2.26
N TYR A 101 -8.48 28.50 2.81
CA TYR A 101 -8.95 27.20 2.32
C TYR A 101 -10.27 27.40 1.58
N PHE A 102 -10.25 27.30 0.26
CA PHE A 102 -11.44 27.51 -0.56
C PHE A 102 -12.14 26.18 -0.86
N ASP A 103 -13.47 26.14 -0.77
CA ASP A 103 -14.24 24.99 -1.24
C ASP A 103 -14.19 24.93 -2.78
N ARG A 104 -13.49 23.90 -3.25
CA ARG A 104 -13.18 23.66 -4.66
C ARG A 104 -14.14 22.67 -5.33
N LYS A 105 -15.18 22.17 -4.62
CA LYS A 105 -16.05 21.09 -5.10
C LYS A 105 -16.73 21.36 -6.45
N ASN A 106 -16.95 22.64 -6.81
CA ASN A 106 -17.66 23.04 -8.03
C ASN A 106 -16.82 23.84 -9.04
N LEU A 107 -15.48 23.81 -8.96
CA LEU A 107 -14.63 24.60 -9.87
C LEU A 107 -14.77 24.20 -11.34
N ILE A 108 -14.90 22.90 -11.62
CA ILE A 108 -15.11 22.38 -12.99
C ILE A 108 -16.48 22.82 -13.53
N LEU A 109 -17.52 22.81 -12.70
CA LEU A 109 -18.88 23.29 -13.05
C LEU A 109 -18.92 24.81 -13.31
N LYS A 110 -18.00 25.57 -12.70
CA LYS A 110 -17.86 27.02 -12.90
C LYS A 110 -16.95 27.37 -14.10
N GLY A 111 -16.55 26.38 -14.91
CA GLY A 111 -15.75 26.59 -16.12
C GLY A 111 -14.27 26.89 -15.88
N ALA A 112 -13.77 26.68 -14.65
CA ALA A 112 -12.35 26.80 -14.38
C ALA A 112 -11.62 25.50 -14.79
N SER A 113 -10.69 25.61 -15.75
CA SER A 113 -9.69 24.56 -16.01
C SER A 113 -8.57 24.67 -14.97
N HIS A 114 -8.04 23.54 -14.53
CA HIS A 114 -6.76 23.52 -13.82
C HIS A 114 -5.70 24.16 -14.72
N ALA A 115 -4.93 25.09 -14.16
CA ALA A 115 -3.72 25.65 -14.78
C ALA A 115 -2.57 24.63 -14.71
#